data_AF-A0A3E0QKP3-F1
#
_entry.id   AF-A0A3E0QKP3-F1
#
_cell.length_a   1.000
_cell.length_b   1.000
_cell.length_c   1.000
_cell.angle_alpha   90.00
_cell.angle_beta   90.00
_cell.angle_gamma   90.00
#
_symmetry.space_group_name_H-M   'P 1'
#
loop_
_entity.id
_entity.type
_entity.pdbx_description
1 polymer ?
#
loop_
_entity_poly.entity_id
_entity_poly.type
_entity_poly.pdbx_seq_one_letter_code
_entity_poly.pdbx_strand_id
1 'polypeptide(L)'
;MKDKILPNEYNSYSLQELKDEANKIVDFLEKEKNLESSIDSYQKLLQLNNLIEKKFKEDTRQISINSKEKIQKLTSILNVKRSN
;
A
#
# COMPACT_ATOMS: atom_id res chain seq x y z
N MET A 1 -21.25 -6.52 8.81
CA MET A 1 -20.12 -7.11 9.54
C MET A 1 -19.43 -5.96 10.25
N LYS A 2 -19.13 -6.08 11.56
CA LYS A 2 -18.42 -5.01 12.27
C LYS A 2 -17.04 -4.91 11.67
N ASP A 3 -16.71 -3.77 11.07
CA ASP A 3 -15.37 -3.43 10.64
C ASP A 3 -14.45 -3.55 11.86
N LYS A 4 -13.78 -4.69 12.01
CA LYS A 4 -12.65 -4.82 12.93
C LYS A 4 -11.58 -3.91 12.34
N ILE A 5 -11.50 -2.68 12.84
CA ILE A 5 -10.48 -1.71 12.48
C ILE A 5 -9.15 -2.31 12.99
N LEU A 6 -8.17 -2.45 12.10
CA LEU A 6 -6.80 -2.79 12.50
C LEU A 6 -6.33 -1.84 13.60
N PRO A 7 -5.45 -2.28 14.51
CA PRO A 7 -4.77 -1.35 15.40
C PRO A 7 -4.21 -0.16 14.60
N ASN A 8 -4.46 1.06 15.09
CA ASN A 8 -4.04 2.30 14.44
C ASN A 8 -2.54 2.35 14.10
N GLU A 9 -1.74 1.51 14.77
CA GLU A 9 -0.30 1.36 14.61
C GLU A 9 0.11 1.04 13.17
N TYR A 10 -0.64 0.18 12.46
CA TYR A 10 -0.30 -0.21 11.09
C TYR A 10 -0.45 0.92 10.06
N ASN A 11 -1.25 1.95 10.35
CA ASN A 11 -1.39 3.10 9.47
C ASN A 11 -0.09 3.93 9.38
N SER A 12 0.79 3.81 10.38
CA SER A 12 2.09 4.48 10.40
C SER A 12 3.17 3.74 9.61
N TYR A 13 2.93 2.49 9.24
CA TYR A 13 3.94 1.64 8.58
C TYR A 13 4.09 2.02 7.11
N SER A 14 5.31 1.84 6.60
CA SER A 14 5.61 1.88 5.17
C SER A 14 5.00 0.68 4.43
N LEU A 15 4.85 0.77 3.11
CA LEU A 15 4.42 -0.36 2.28
C LEU A 15 5.32 -1.59 2.45
N GLN A 16 6.62 -1.37 2.63
CA GLN A 16 7.59 -2.45 2.80
C GLN A 16 7.38 -3.17 4.14
N GLU A 17 7.22 -2.42 5.24
CA GLU A 17 6.94 -3.00 6.56
C GLU A 17 5.60 -3.74 6.60
N LEU A 18 4.56 -3.20 5.95
CA LEU A 18 3.27 -3.87 5.84
C LEU A 18 3.37 -5.19 5.07
N LYS A 19 4.12 -5.19 3.95
CA LYS A 19 4.38 -6.41 3.16
C LYS A 19 5.15 -7.45 3.97
N ASP A 20 6.17 -7.02 4.70
CA ASP A 20 7.00 -7.91 5.50
C ASP A 20 6.19 -8.52 6.65
N GLU A 21 5.30 -7.76 7.28
CA GLU A 21 4.38 -8.28 8.29
C GLU A 21 3.35 -9.26 7.69
N ALA A 22 2.79 -8.95 6.51
CA ALA A 22 1.89 -9.86 5.81
C ALA A 22 2.58 -11.19 5.48
N ASN A 23 3.84 -11.15 5.00
CA ASN A 23 4.62 -12.34 4.68
C ASN A 23 4.86 -13.22 5.93
N LYS A 24 5.18 -12.62 7.10
CA LYS A 24 5.31 -13.41 8.34
C LYS A 24 4.02 -14.14 8.70
N ILE A 25 2.87 -13.52 8.48
CA ILE A 25 1.57 -14.16 8.76
C ILE A 25 1.32 -15.29 7.76
N VAL A 26 1.65 -15.09 6.47
CA VAL A 26 1.57 -16.16 5.46
C VAL A 26 2.46 -17.34 5.86
N ASP A 27 3.73 -17.09 6.21
CA ASP A 27 4.67 -18.14 6.65
C ASP A 27 4.17 -18.90 7.88
N PHE A 28 3.47 -18.22 8.79
CA PHE A 28 2.82 -18.85 9.95
C PHE A 28 1.64 -19.72 9.50
N LEU A 29 0.74 -19.18 8.67
CA LEU A 29 -0.45 -19.86 8.19
C LEU A 29 -0.12 -21.10 7.34
N GLU A 30 0.95 -21.07 6.55
CA GLU A 30 1.41 -22.22 5.75
C GLU A 30 1.89 -23.40 6.61
N LYS A 31 2.34 -23.12 7.84
CA LYS A 31 2.82 -24.15 8.79
C LYS A 31 1.74 -24.63 9.74
N GLU A 32 0.68 -23.85 9.91
CA GLU A 32 -0.42 -24.16 10.81
C GLU A 32 -1.33 -25.26 10.24
N LYS A 33 -1.56 -26.32 11.01
CA LYS A 33 -2.40 -27.46 10.60
C LYS A 33 -3.84 -27.30 11.08
N ASN A 34 -4.06 -26.52 12.13
CA ASN A 34 -5.37 -26.29 12.70
C ASN A 34 -5.96 -24.96 12.19
N LEU A 35 -6.87 -25.07 11.24
CA LEU A 35 -7.60 -23.94 10.66
C LEU A 35 -8.31 -23.08 11.70
N GLU A 36 -8.91 -23.67 12.73
CA GLU A 36 -9.67 -22.94 13.74
C GLU A 36 -8.77 -22.05 14.60
N SER A 37 -7.57 -22.52 14.92
CA SER A 37 -6.55 -21.71 15.61
C SER A 37 -5.99 -20.57 14.76
N SER A 38 -6.17 -20.64 13.44
CA SER A 38 -5.59 -19.70 12.48
C SER A 38 -6.55 -18.60 12.02
N ILE A 39 -7.84 -18.64 12.42
CA ILE A 39 -8.88 -17.71 11.96
C ILE A 39 -8.50 -16.26 12.19
N ASP A 40 -7.96 -15.93 13.38
CA ASP A 40 -7.55 -14.56 13.71
C ASP A 40 -6.37 -14.09 12.86
N SER A 41 -5.42 -14.98 12.57
CA SER A 41 -4.27 -14.71 11.69
C SER A 41 -4.73 -14.46 10.25
N TYR A 42 -5.69 -15.23 9.74
CA TYR A 42 -6.32 -14.98 8.43
C TYR A 42 -7.05 -13.65 8.39
N GLN A 43 -7.82 -13.31 9.43
CA GLN A 43 -8.51 -12.02 9.52
C GLN A 43 -7.51 -10.86 9.52
N LYS A 44 -6.40 -10.98 10.27
CA LYS A 44 -5.33 -9.99 10.29
C LYS A 44 -4.67 -9.82 8.92
N LEU A 45 -4.38 -10.93 8.22
CA LEU A 45 -3.82 -10.92 6.87
C LEU A 45 -4.72 -10.21 5.87
N LEU A 46 -6.03 -10.49 5.89
CA LEU A 46 -7.01 -9.81 5.03
C LEU A 46 -7.01 -8.30 5.25
N GLN A 47 -6.97 -7.87 6.52
CA GLN A 47 -6.94 -6.45 6.82
C GLN A 47 -5.63 -5.78 6.38
N LEU A 48 -4.48 -6.44 6.59
CA LEU A 48 -3.18 -5.93 6.14
C LEU A 48 -3.13 -5.80 4.62
N ASN A 49 -3.62 -6.80 3.88
CA ASN A 49 -3.69 -6.73 2.42
C ASN A 49 -4.56 -5.57 1.93
N ASN A 50 -5.71 -5.35 2.56
CA ASN A 50 -6.57 -4.19 2.22
C ASN A 50 -5.87 -2.85 2.48
N LEU A 51 -5.06 -2.75 3.54
CA LEU A 51 -4.28 -1.55 3.85
C LEU A 51 -3.15 -1.34 2.82
N ILE A 52 -2.43 -2.42 2.47
CA ILE A 52 -1.38 -2.40 1.44
C ILE A 52 -1.96 -1.92 0.10
N GLU A 53 -3.10 -2.47 -0.32
CA GLU A 53 -3.75 -2.08 -1.57
C GLU A 53 -4.10 -0.58 -1.59
N LYS A 54 -4.72 -0.08 -0.51
CA LYS A 54 -5.07 1.34 -0.38
C LYS A 54 -3.84 2.24 -0.46
N LYS A 55 -2.78 1.89 0.26
CA LYS A 55 -1.54 2.70 0.30
C LYS A 55 -0.82 2.67 -1.04
N PHE A 56 -0.72 1.51 -1.68
CA PHE A 56 -0.14 1.35 -3.01
C PHE A 56 -0.89 2.17 -4.06
N LYS A 57 -2.22 2.17 -4.02
CA LYS A 57 -3.06 2.96 -4.92
C LYS A 57 -2.83 4.46 -4.75
N GLU A 58 -2.76 4.96 -3.51
CA GLU A 58 -2.52 6.38 -3.25
C GLU A 58 -1.11 6.81 -3.67
N ASP A 59 -0.09 6.02 -3.33
CA ASP A 59 1.29 6.30 -3.74
C ASP A 59 1.41 6.34 -5.28
N THR A 60 0.77 5.39 -5.98
CA THR A 60 0.71 5.37 -7.45
C THR A 60 0.02 6.61 -8.01
N ARG A 61 -1.11 7.02 -7.42
CA ARG A 61 -1.84 8.24 -7.81
C ARG A 61 -0.96 9.48 -7.66
N GLN A 62 -0.25 9.59 -6.54
CA GLN A 62 0.63 10.73 -6.28
C GLN A 62 1.81 10.78 -7.26
N ILE A 63 2.41 9.63 -7.57
CA ILE A 63 3.48 9.53 -8.59
C ILE A 63 2.97 10.00 -9.96
N SER A 64 1.77 9.57 -10.36
CA SER A 64 1.17 9.97 -11.63
C SER A 64 0.95 11.49 -11.72
N ILE A 65 0.39 12.09 -10.67
CA ILE A 65 0.19 13.54 -10.56
C ILE A 65 1.53 14.29 -10.65
N ASN A 66 2.49 13.93 -9.80
CA ASN A 66 3.80 14.56 -9.76
C ASN A 66 4.54 14.46 -11.11
N SER A 67 4.42 13.32 -11.79
CA SER A 67 5.03 13.11 -13.10
C SER A 67 4.38 14.00 -14.17
N LYS A 68 3.04 14.08 -14.18
CA LYS A 68 2.30 14.97 -15.09
C LYS A 68 2.69 16.43 -14.89
N GLU A 69 2.77 16.89 -13.65
CA GLU A 69 3.18 18.26 -13.32
C GLU A 69 4.61 18.56 -13.79
N LYS A 70 5.56 17.64 -13.57
CA LYS A 70 6.94 17.79 -14.04
C LYS A 70 7.01 17.88 -15.56
N ILE A 71 6.27 17.02 -16.27
CA ILE A 71 6.19 17.05 -17.74
C ILE A 71 5.62 18.39 -18.22
N GLN A 72 4.53 18.87 -17.61
CA GLN A 72 3.93 20.16 -17.97
C GLN A 72 4.92 21.31 -17.78
N LYS A 73 5.63 21.36 -16.64
CA LYS A 73 6.67 22.37 -16.38
C LYS A 73 7.78 22.36 -17.43
N LEU A 74 8.27 21.18 -17.81
CA LEU A 74 9.30 21.03 -18.85
C LEU A 74 8.79 21.50 -20.22
N THR A 75 7.57 21.12 -20.60
CA THR A 75 6.95 21.55 -21.86
C THR A 75 6.78 23.07 -21.92
N SER A 76 6.35 23.71 -20.83
CA SER A 76 6.26 25.18 -20.76
C SER A 76 7.61 25.86 -20.96
N ILE A 77 8.68 25.37 -20.33
CA ILE A 77 10.04 25.90 -20.49
C ILE A 77 10.52 25.77 -21.95
N LEU A 78 10.28 24.61 -22.57
CA LEU A 78 10.66 24.37 -23.96
C LEU A 78 9.92 25.30 -24.94
N ASN A 79 8.63 25.53 -24.70
CA ASN A 79 7.84 26.43 -25.54
C ASN A 79 8.34 27.88 -25.43
N VAL A 80 8.64 28.37 -24.21
CA VAL A 80 9.23 29.71 -24.03
C VAL A 80 10.57 29.84 -24.76
N LYS A 81 11.43 28.82 -24.70
CA LYS A 81 12.73 28.82 -25.41
C LYS A 81 12.61 28.84 -26.93
N ARG A 82 11.52 28.32 -27.50
CA ARG A 82 11.28 28.30 -28.96
C ARG A 82 10.69 29.61 -29.48
N SER A 83 10.12 30.43 -28.60
CA SER A 83 9.49 31.71 -28.93
C SER A 83 10.45 32.91 -28.80
N ASN A 84 11.68 32.69 -28.32
CA ASN A 84 12.78 33.67 -28.26
C ASN A 84 13.87 33.29 -29.26
#